data_AF-A0A2M8S7A3-F1
#
_entry.id   AF-A0A2M8S7A3-F1
#
_cell.length_a   1.000
_cell.length_b   1.000
_cell.length_c   1.000
_cell.angle_alpha   90.00
_cell.angle_beta   90.00
_cell.angle_gamma   90.00
#
_symmetry.space_group_name_H-M   'P 1'
#
loop_
_entity.id
_entity.type
_entity.pdbx_description
1 polymer ?
#
loop_
_entity_poly.entity_id
_entity_poly.type
_entity_poly.pdbx_seq_one_letter_code
_entity_poly.pdbx_strand_id
1 'polypeptide(L)'
;MLSWRRLLVYFAIPIFAFLWLIFFPNAPYILTDLQHLGQETTNVPLWFDVILLTWFSWTGVLLGVVSLNLMQEIVKREFGRWLGWIFVFAVAGLSSAGIYIGRFIGLNSWDILQNPTGTAENLWSWLQDPSLRSIGFVGLYTVFFIFVYFTFYAFGHILQEGAEKSI
;
A
#
# COMPACT_ATOMS: atom_id res chain seq x y z
N MET A 1 -18.79 -25.29 20.49
CA MET A 1 -19.11 -25.65 19.09
C MET A 1 -18.98 -24.38 18.24
N LEU A 2 -17.86 -24.23 17.51
CA LEU A 2 -17.70 -23.08 16.60
C LEU A 2 -18.74 -23.23 15.48
N SER A 3 -19.69 -22.30 15.39
CA SER A 3 -20.64 -22.22 14.28
C SER A 3 -19.87 -22.20 12.97
N TRP A 4 -20.32 -22.96 11.97
CA TRP A 4 -19.69 -23.08 10.66
C TRP A 4 -19.48 -21.71 9.98
N ARG A 5 -20.34 -20.74 10.32
CA ARG A 5 -20.21 -19.34 9.92
C ARG A 5 -18.99 -18.64 10.51
N ARG A 6 -18.60 -18.93 11.76
CA ARG A 6 -17.40 -18.35 12.38
C ARG A 6 -16.13 -18.91 11.77
N LEU A 7 -16.07 -20.21 11.51
CA LEU A 7 -14.93 -20.85 10.85
C LEU A 7 -14.70 -20.31 9.43
N LEU A 8 -15.77 -20.11 8.65
CA LEU A 8 -15.69 -19.45 7.35
C LEU A 8 -15.18 -18.02 7.46
N VAL A 9 -15.62 -17.26 8.47
CA VAL A 9 -15.13 -15.89 8.71
C VAL A 9 -13.65 -15.90 9.10
N TYR A 10 -13.21 -16.83 9.94
CA TYR A 10 -11.80 -16.97 10.34
C TYR A 10 -10.88 -17.38 9.20
N PHE A 11 -11.37 -18.11 8.19
CA PHE A 11 -10.58 -18.44 6.98
C PHE A 11 -10.69 -17.40 5.88
N ALA A 12 -11.87 -16.80 5.70
CA ALA A 12 -12.09 -15.78 4.68
C ALA A 12 -11.34 -14.49 5.01
N ILE A 13 -11.36 -14.03 6.26
CA ILE A 13 -10.69 -12.77 6.64
C ILE A 13 -9.20 -12.77 6.29
N PRO A 14 -8.39 -13.80 6.65
CA PRO A 14 -6.98 -13.85 6.27
C PRO A 14 -6.77 -13.90 4.76
N ILE A 15 -7.60 -14.65 4.02
CA ILE A 15 -7.50 -14.74 2.56
C ILE A 15 -7.79 -13.39 1.92
N PHE A 16 -8.87 -12.72 2.34
CA PHE A 16 -9.21 -11.38 1.86
C PHE A 16 -8.19 -10.33 2.30
N ALA A 17 -7.62 -10.45 3.50
CA ALA A 17 -6.55 -9.56 3.97
C ALA A 17 -5.26 -9.77 3.16
N PHE A 18 -4.94 -11.00 2.78
CA PHE A 18 -3.79 -11.31 1.93
C PHE A 18 -3.99 -10.81 0.51
N LEU A 19 -5.17 -11.06 -0.09
CA LEU A 19 -5.54 -10.50 -1.38
C LEU A 19 -5.52 -8.97 -1.34
N TRP A 20 -6.08 -8.37 -0.30
CA TRP A 20 -6.03 -6.93 -0.06
C TRP A 20 -4.58 -6.42 -0.03
N LEU A 21 -3.68 -7.11 0.67
CA LEU A 21 -2.27 -6.73 0.75
C LEU A 21 -1.55 -6.78 -0.60
N ILE A 22 -1.93 -7.71 -1.49
CA ILE A 22 -1.40 -7.80 -2.86
C ILE A 22 -1.86 -6.62 -3.72
N PHE A 23 -3.10 -6.15 -3.54
CA PHE A 23 -3.65 -5.03 -4.31
C PHE A 23 -3.39 -3.66 -3.70
N PHE A 24 -3.12 -3.59 -2.39
CA PHE A 24 -2.83 -2.37 -1.65
C PHE A 24 -1.69 -1.53 -2.25
N PRO A 25 -0.53 -2.09 -2.63
CA PRO A 25 0.56 -1.29 -3.21
C PRO A 25 0.20 -0.62 -4.53
N ASN A 26 -0.81 -1.11 -5.28
CA ASN A 26 -1.20 -0.51 -6.56
C ASN A 26 -1.75 0.92 -6.43
N ALA A 27 -2.32 1.28 -5.28
CA ALA A 27 -2.88 2.63 -5.10
C ALA A 27 -1.79 3.73 -4.97
N PRO A 28 -0.75 3.57 -4.12
CA PRO A 28 0.41 4.47 -4.12
C PRO A 28 1.42 4.22 -5.25
N TYR A 29 1.28 3.14 -6.03
CA TYR A 29 2.15 2.83 -7.18
C TYR A 29 2.11 3.91 -8.27
N ILE A 30 0.93 4.51 -8.50
CA ILE A 30 0.69 5.53 -9.54
C ILE A 30 1.60 6.76 -9.34
N LEU A 31 1.97 7.09 -8.09
CA LEU A 31 2.94 8.16 -7.80
C LEU A 31 4.28 7.95 -8.50
N THR A 32 4.69 6.69 -8.67
CA THR A 32 5.95 6.36 -9.33
C THR A 32 5.91 6.57 -10.84
N ASP A 33 4.73 6.78 -11.45
CA ASP A 33 4.61 7.10 -12.87
C ASP A 33 4.95 8.56 -13.19
N LEU A 34 4.94 9.45 -12.19
CA LEU A 34 5.39 10.84 -12.34
C LEU A 34 6.85 10.94 -12.81
N GLN A 35 7.69 9.92 -12.59
CA GLN A 35 9.10 9.93 -13.02
C GLN A 35 9.28 9.88 -14.55
N HIS A 36 8.25 9.45 -15.29
CA HIS A 36 8.28 9.37 -16.76
C HIS A 36 7.62 10.58 -17.45
N LEU A 37 7.14 11.56 -16.67
CA LEU A 37 6.60 12.81 -17.21
C LEU A 37 7.63 13.50 -18.10
N GLY A 38 7.27 13.72 -19.37
CA GLY A 38 8.12 14.39 -20.35
C GLY A 38 9.12 13.49 -21.10
N GLN A 39 9.14 12.17 -20.84
CA GLN A 39 9.94 11.23 -21.63
C GLN A 39 9.20 10.70 -22.87
N GLU A 40 7.87 10.69 -22.84
CA GLU A 40 7.02 10.26 -23.96
C GLU A 40 6.79 11.43 -24.93
N THR A 41 7.14 11.23 -26.20
CA THR A 41 6.83 12.12 -27.33
C THR A 41 5.37 11.93 -27.78
N THR A 42 4.42 12.07 -26.86
CA THR A 42 2.99 12.04 -27.18
C THR A 42 2.53 13.44 -27.58
N ASN A 43 1.57 13.51 -28.52
CA ASN A 43 0.98 14.77 -29.02
C ASN A 43 0.07 15.46 -27.96
N VAL A 44 0.19 15.08 -26.70
CA VAL A 44 -0.61 15.53 -25.56
C VAL A 44 0.17 16.59 -24.80
N PRO A 45 -0.45 17.70 -24.38
CA PRO A 45 0.24 18.70 -23.59
C PRO A 45 0.71 18.16 -22.24
N LEU A 46 1.99 18.36 -21.90
CA LEU A 46 2.58 17.90 -20.63
C LEU A 46 1.79 18.31 -19.39
N TRP A 47 1.20 19.51 -19.37
CA TRP A 47 0.40 19.99 -18.24
C TRP A 47 -0.85 19.13 -17.99
N PHE A 48 -1.42 18.53 -19.03
CA PHE A 48 -2.59 17.64 -18.91
C PHE A 48 -2.20 16.36 -18.18
N ASP A 49 -1.11 15.72 -18.61
CA ASP A 49 -0.60 14.49 -17.99
C ASP A 49 -0.19 14.74 -16.53
N VAL A 50 0.45 15.87 -16.25
CA VAL A 50 0.82 16.27 -14.87
C VAL A 50 -0.42 16.36 -13.98
N ILE A 51 -1.47 17.07 -14.41
CA ILE A 51 -2.69 17.24 -13.61
C ILE A 51 -3.38 15.89 -13.40
N LEU A 52 -3.51 15.10 -14.46
CA LEU A 52 -4.21 13.82 -14.44
C LEU A 52 -3.49 12.79 -13.56
N LEU A 53 -2.17 12.63 -13.73
CA LEU A 53 -1.36 11.73 -12.91
C LEU A 53 -1.34 12.18 -11.45
N THR A 54 -1.24 13.48 -11.18
CA THR A 54 -1.28 14.01 -9.80
C THR A 54 -2.62 13.71 -9.14
N TRP A 55 -3.74 13.91 -9.85
CA TRP A 55 -5.07 13.63 -9.31
C TRP A 55 -5.24 12.13 -9.01
N PHE A 56 -4.92 11.26 -9.95
CA PHE A 56 -5.05 9.81 -9.73
C PHE A 56 -4.12 9.32 -8.63
N SER A 57 -2.88 9.79 -8.60
CA SER A 57 -1.92 9.47 -7.54
C SER A 57 -2.43 9.89 -6.17
N TRP A 58 -2.94 11.13 -6.05
CA TRP A 58 -3.48 11.64 -4.79
C TRP A 58 -4.69 10.82 -4.33
N THR A 59 -5.63 10.54 -5.24
CA THR A 59 -6.81 9.72 -4.95
C THR A 59 -6.41 8.31 -4.49
N GLY A 60 -5.45 7.69 -5.18
CA GLY A 60 -4.93 6.37 -4.83
C GLY A 60 -4.33 6.35 -3.43
N VAL A 61 -3.48 7.32 -3.09
CA VAL A 61 -2.90 7.45 -1.75
C VAL A 61 -3.98 7.63 -0.68
N LEU A 62 -4.97 8.48 -0.92
CA LEU A 62 -6.09 8.69 0.02
C LEU A 62 -6.87 7.40 0.27
N LEU A 63 -7.25 6.70 -0.80
CA LEU A 63 -7.94 5.41 -0.70
C LEU A 63 -7.10 4.38 0.03
N GLY A 64 -5.78 4.34 -0.23
CA GLY A 64 -4.83 3.49 0.50
C GLY A 64 -4.80 3.80 2.00
N VAL A 65 -4.71 5.07 2.38
CA VAL A 65 -4.72 5.49 3.80
C VAL A 65 -6.03 5.10 4.48
N VAL A 66 -7.18 5.39 3.87
CA VAL A 66 -8.50 5.02 4.41
C VAL A 66 -8.61 3.50 4.56
N SER A 67 -8.18 2.75 3.55
CA SER A 67 -8.23 1.30 3.58
C SER A 67 -7.35 0.70 4.69
N LEU A 68 -6.14 1.23 4.86
CA LEU A 68 -5.24 0.82 5.95
C LEU A 68 -5.80 1.19 7.31
N ASN A 69 -6.49 2.32 7.44
CA ASN A 69 -7.15 2.72 8.68
C ASN A 69 -8.26 1.73 9.08
N LEU A 70 -9.12 1.33 8.12
CA LEU A 70 -10.16 0.32 8.36
C LEU A 70 -9.56 -1.02 8.82
N MET A 71 -8.51 -1.49 8.14
CA MET A 71 -7.81 -2.72 8.53
C MET A 71 -7.14 -2.58 9.90
N GLN A 72 -6.49 -1.45 10.16
CA GLN A 72 -5.91 -1.17 11.47
C GLN A 72 -6.98 -1.23 12.56
N GLU A 73 -8.18 -0.68 12.33
CA GLU A 73 -9.26 -0.69 13.32
C GLU A 73 -9.76 -2.11 13.61
N ILE A 74 -9.88 -2.96 12.58
CA ILE A 74 -10.22 -4.39 12.75
C ILE A 74 -9.16 -5.08 13.63
N VAL A 75 -7.87 -4.89 13.33
CA VAL A 75 -6.77 -5.49 14.11
C VAL A 75 -6.75 -4.94 15.54
N LYS A 76 -7.00 -3.63 15.71
CA LYS A 76 -7.08 -2.99 17.03
C LYS A 76 -8.19 -3.58 17.89
N ARG A 77 -9.35 -3.88 17.30
CA ARG A 77 -10.50 -4.46 18.00
C ARG A 77 -10.27 -5.91 18.43
N GLU A 78 -9.66 -6.72 17.59
CA GLU A 78 -9.46 -8.16 17.85
C GLU A 78 -8.19 -8.45 18.67
N PHE A 79 -7.10 -7.72 18.42
CA PHE A 79 -5.76 -8.03 18.96
C PHE A 79 -5.17 -6.88 19.80
N GLY A 80 -5.83 -5.74 19.88
CA GLY A 80 -5.43 -4.60 20.70
C GLY A 80 -4.61 -3.53 19.97
N ARG A 81 -4.46 -2.37 20.64
CA ARG A 81 -3.89 -1.15 20.06
C ARG A 81 -2.45 -1.31 19.54
N TRP A 82 -1.62 -2.04 20.27
CA TRP A 82 -0.21 -2.25 19.93
C TRP A 82 -0.04 -3.06 18.64
N LEU A 83 -0.79 -4.16 18.50
CA LEU A 83 -0.75 -5.00 17.30
C LEU A 83 -1.31 -4.28 16.07
N GLY A 84 -2.29 -3.38 16.25
CA GLY A 84 -2.74 -2.49 15.17
C GLY A 84 -1.63 -1.56 14.63
N TRP A 85 -0.77 -1.01 15.49
CA TRP A 85 0.35 -0.19 15.02
C TRP A 85 1.45 -1.00 14.37
N ILE A 86 1.80 -2.16 14.93
CA ILE A 86 2.75 -3.10 14.31
C ILE A 86 2.26 -3.49 12.91
N PHE A 87 0.96 -3.76 12.77
CA PHE A 87 0.33 -4.06 11.48
C PHE A 87 0.51 -2.92 10.47
N VAL A 88 0.30 -1.66 10.87
CA VAL A 88 0.51 -0.50 9.99
C VAL A 88 1.96 -0.41 9.51
N PHE A 89 2.94 -0.56 10.40
CA PHE A 89 4.35 -0.54 10.02
C PHE A 89 4.72 -1.69 9.08
N ALA A 90 4.21 -2.89 9.36
CA ALA A 90 4.43 -4.07 8.52
C ALA A 90 3.83 -3.87 7.13
N VAL A 91 2.58 -3.41 7.03
CA VAL A 91 1.92 -3.15 5.75
C VAL A 91 2.63 -2.04 4.99
N ALA A 92 3.04 -0.94 5.64
CA ALA A 92 3.78 0.14 4.97
C ALA A 92 5.10 -0.36 4.37
N GLY A 93 5.86 -1.19 5.11
CA GLY A 93 7.10 -1.79 4.62
C GLY A 93 6.87 -2.77 3.47
N LEU A 94 5.92 -3.69 3.62
CA LEU A 94 5.58 -4.68 2.59
C LEU A 94 5.06 -4.01 1.32
N SER A 95 4.26 -2.95 1.46
CA SER A 95 3.74 -2.20 0.31
C SER A 95 4.84 -1.47 -0.43
N SER A 96 5.78 -0.85 0.30
CA SER A 96 6.93 -0.15 -0.30
C SER A 96 7.86 -1.11 -1.03
N ALA A 97 8.07 -2.31 -0.47
CA ALA A 97 8.77 -3.39 -1.16
C ALA A 97 8.00 -3.85 -2.41
N GLY A 98 6.68 -4.02 -2.31
CA GLY A 98 5.81 -4.37 -3.43
C GLY A 98 5.85 -3.36 -4.57
N ILE A 99 5.87 -2.05 -4.26
CA ILE A 99 6.00 -0.97 -5.24
C ILE A 99 7.36 -1.05 -5.94
N TYR A 100 8.45 -1.27 -5.19
CA TYR A 100 9.77 -1.43 -5.77
C TYR A 100 9.82 -2.64 -6.71
N ILE A 101 9.29 -3.77 -6.26
CA ILE A 101 9.23 -5.00 -7.04
C ILE A 101 8.42 -4.80 -8.33
N GLY A 102 7.22 -4.24 -8.24
CA GLY A 102 6.39 -3.97 -9.41
C GLY A 102 7.03 -2.98 -10.38
N ARG A 103 7.73 -1.96 -9.85
CA ARG A 103 8.28 -0.87 -10.67
C ARG A 103 9.60 -1.20 -11.35
N PHE A 104 10.52 -1.84 -10.62
CA PHE A 104 11.89 -2.05 -11.07
C PHE A 104 12.15 -3.49 -11.54
N ILE A 105 11.43 -4.46 -10.97
CA ILE A 105 11.50 -5.87 -11.40
C ILE A 105 10.40 -6.18 -12.44
N GLY A 106 9.42 -5.28 -12.59
CA GLY A 106 8.32 -5.42 -13.56
C GLY A 106 7.28 -6.46 -13.14
N LEU A 107 7.34 -6.94 -11.89
CA LEU A 107 6.43 -7.97 -11.38
C LEU A 107 5.11 -7.34 -10.95
N ASN A 108 4.15 -7.28 -11.87
CA ASN A 108 2.81 -6.84 -11.54
C ASN A 108 2.05 -7.93 -10.77
N SER A 109 1.04 -7.55 -9.99
CA SER A 109 0.10 -8.49 -9.35
C SER A 109 -0.55 -9.46 -10.36
N TRP A 110 -0.55 -9.10 -11.64
CA TRP A 110 -1.07 -9.86 -12.78
C TRP A 110 -0.07 -10.89 -13.36
N ASP A 111 1.24 -10.68 -13.25
CA ASP A 111 2.25 -11.63 -13.76
C ASP A 111 2.33 -12.89 -12.89
N ILE A 112 2.05 -12.77 -11.60
CA ILE A 112 1.98 -13.91 -10.66
C ILE A 112 0.90 -14.91 -11.11
N LEU A 113 -0.18 -14.42 -11.74
CA LEU A 113 -1.26 -15.24 -12.29
C LEU A 113 -0.93 -15.84 -13.66
N GLN A 114 -0.05 -15.21 -14.45
CA GLN A 114 0.27 -15.64 -15.81
C GLN A 114 1.53 -16.51 -15.92
N ASN A 115 2.60 -16.21 -15.15
CA ASN A 115 3.87 -16.96 -15.19
C ASN A 115 4.55 -17.00 -13.80
N PRO A 116 4.12 -17.93 -12.92
CA PRO A 116 4.58 -17.98 -11.52
C PRO A 116 6.04 -18.43 -11.33
N THR A 117 6.62 -19.22 -12.24
CA THR A 117 7.95 -19.85 -12.05
C THR A 117 9.11 -18.89 -12.34
N GLY A 118 9.10 -18.15 -13.45
CA GLY A 118 10.15 -17.17 -13.77
C GLY A 118 10.14 -15.94 -12.85
N THR A 119 8.96 -15.59 -12.33
CA THR A 119 8.75 -14.51 -11.36
C THR A 119 9.44 -14.78 -10.02
N ALA A 120 9.41 -16.05 -9.58
CA ALA A 120 10.00 -16.47 -8.30
C ALA A 120 11.53 -16.45 -8.31
N GLU A 121 12.18 -16.81 -9.42
CA GLU A 121 13.65 -16.81 -9.55
C GLU A 121 14.24 -15.39 -9.54
N ASN A 122 13.56 -14.43 -10.18
CA ASN A 122 13.95 -13.02 -10.15
C ASN A 122 13.75 -12.39 -8.77
N LEU A 123 12.68 -12.76 -8.06
CA LEU A 123 12.46 -12.32 -6.68
C LEU A 123 13.50 -12.93 -5.72
N TRP A 124 13.85 -14.20 -5.90
CA TRP A 124 14.81 -14.92 -5.08
C TRP A 124 16.24 -14.40 -5.26
N SER A 125 16.65 -14.10 -6.48
CA SER A 125 17.96 -13.49 -6.76
C SER A 125 18.06 -12.06 -6.20
N TRP A 126 16.99 -11.27 -6.24
CA TRP A 126 16.96 -9.95 -5.59
C TRP A 126 17.01 -10.02 -4.05
N LEU A 127 16.31 -10.99 -3.44
CA LEU A 127 16.38 -11.23 -2.00
C LEU A 127 17.78 -11.63 -1.52
N GLN A 128 18.58 -12.25 -2.39
CA GLN A 128 19.94 -12.66 -2.08
C GLN A 128 20.95 -11.51 -2.14
N ASP A 129 20.76 -10.52 -3.02
CA ASP A 129 21.67 -9.36 -3.14
C ASP A 129 20.90 -8.04 -3.39
N PRO A 130 20.21 -7.49 -2.37
CA PRO A 130 19.51 -6.23 -2.49
C PRO A 130 20.50 -5.06 -2.60
N SER A 131 20.52 -4.40 -3.75
CA SER A 131 21.33 -3.19 -3.97
C SER A 131 21.06 -2.10 -2.93
N LEU A 132 22.05 -1.27 -2.60
CA LEU A 132 21.87 -0.13 -1.68
C LEU A 132 20.74 0.82 -2.14
N ARG A 133 20.55 0.93 -3.46
CA ARG A 133 19.51 1.75 -4.10
C ARG A 133 18.11 1.21 -3.82
N SER A 134 17.93 -0.11 -3.84
CA SER A 134 16.63 -0.74 -3.57
C SER A 134 16.23 -0.63 -2.11
N ILE A 135 17.19 -0.84 -1.20
CA ILE A 135 16.97 -0.66 0.24
C ILE A 135 16.63 0.81 0.53
N GLY A 136 17.38 1.75 -0.07
CA GLY A 136 17.11 3.18 0.06
C GLY A 136 15.72 3.58 -0.44
N PHE A 137 15.31 3.07 -1.62
CA PHE A 137 13.97 3.32 -2.15
C PHE A 137 12.87 2.80 -1.22
N VAL A 138 12.95 1.52 -0.83
CA VAL A 138 11.94 0.90 0.05
C VAL A 138 11.86 1.62 1.39
N GLY A 139 13.01 1.95 1.99
CA GLY A 139 13.07 2.68 3.25
C GLY A 139 12.45 4.07 3.16
N LEU A 140 12.84 4.86 2.16
CA LEU A 140 12.29 6.21 1.95
C LEU A 140 10.79 6.18 1.67
N TYR A 141 10.32 5.25 0.82
CA TYR A 141 8.90 5.12 0.50
C TYR A 141 8.09 4.66 1.71
N THR A 142 8.67 3.80 2.56
CA THR A 142 8.05 3.37 3.82
C THR A 142 7.88 4.56 4.77
N VAL A 143 8.94 5.36 4.95
CA VAL A 143 8.90 6.56 5.80
C VAL A 143 7.88 7.57 5.26
N PHE A 144 7.87 7.80 3.95
CA PHE A 144 6.88 8.66 3.29
C PHE A 144 5.45 8.17 3.55
N PHE A 145 5.18 6.87 3.35
CA PHE A 145 3.85 6.31 3.55
C PHE A 145 3.40 6.39 5.01
N ILE A 146 4.30 6.12 5.95
CA ILE A 146 4.08 6.29 7.38
C ILE A 146 3.76 7.76 7.71
N PHE A 147 4.53 8.70 7.18
CA PHE A 147 4.31 10.13 7.40
C PHE A 147 2.92 10.58 6.90
N VAL A 148 2.54 10.16 5.69
CA VAL A 148 1.20 10.43 5.14
C VAL A 148 0.13 9.83 6.04
N TYR A 149 0.28 8.56 6.42
CA TYR A 149 -0.69 7.87 7.29
C TYR A 149 -0.85 8.57 8.65
N PHE A 150 0.26 8.95 9.30
CA PHE A 150 0.24 9.68 10.57
C PHE A 150 -0.46 11.03 10.45
N THR A 151 -0.22 11.75 9.35
CA THR A 151 -0.86 13.06 9.10
C THR A 151 -2.37 12.90 9.07
N PHE A 152 -2.90 11.97 8.27
CA PHE A 152 -4.33 11.70 8.20
C PHE A 152 -4.90 11.17 9.52
N TYR A 153 -4.15 10.32 10.22
CA TYR A 153 -4.57 9.80 11.52
C TYR A 153 -4.71 10.92 12.56
N ALA A 154 -3.76 11.85 12.60
CA ALA A 154 -3.79 13.01 13.49
C ALA A 154 -4.96 13.94 13.17
N PHE A 155 -5.19 14.25 11.88
CA PHE A 155 -6.36 15.03 11.46
C PHE A 155 -7.68 14.36 11.86
N GLY A 156 -7.80 13.05 11.67
CA GLY A 156 -8.99 12.30 12.09
C GLY A 156 -9.26 12.39 13.59
N HIS A 157 -8.21 12.31 14.41
CA HIS A 157 -8.32 12.43 15.87
C HIS A 157 -8.76 13.83 16.32
N ILE A 158 -8.21 14.88 15.70
CA ILE A 158 -8.58 16.27 15.99
C ILE A 158 -10.07 16.52 15.70
N LEU A 159 -10.59 15.98 14.59
CA LEU A 159 -12.00 16.12 14.23
C LEU A 159 -12.94 15.42 15.23
N GLN A 160 -12.54 14.26 15.77
CA GLN A 160 -13.31 13.55 16.79
C GLN A 160 -13.36 14.31 18.12
N GLU A 161 -12.23 14.86 18.57
CA GLU A 161 -12.19 15.69 19.79
C GLU A 161 -13.04 16.97 19.68
N GLY A 162 -13.12 17.56 18.48
CA GLY A 162 -13.98 18.70 18.22
C GLY A 162 -15.48 18.35 18.31
N ALA A 163 -15.85 17.16 17.85
CA ALA A 163 -17.23 16.67 17.87
C ALA A 163 -17.72 16.35 19.30
N GLU A 164 -16.89 15.69 20.12
CA GLU A 164 -17.24 15.36 21.51
C GLU A 164 -17.43 16.59 22.41
N LYS A 165 -16.75 17.71 22.12
CA LYS A 165 -16.90 18.96 22.88
C LYS A 165 -18.14 19.78 22.50
N SER A 166 -18.86 19.39 21.44
CA SER A 166 -20.03 20.10 20.92
C SER A 166 -21.37 19.47 21.32
N ILE A 167 -21.33 18.35 22.05
CA ILE A 167 -22.49 17.61 22.60
C ILE A 167 -22.53 17.84 24.10
#